data_AF-A0A2N9AM70-F1
#
_entry.id   AF-A0A2N9AM70-F1
#
_cell.length_a   1.000
_cell.length_b   1.000
_cell.length_c   1.000
_cell.angle_alpha   90.00
_cell.angle_beta   90.00
_cell.angle_gamma   90.00
#
_symmetry.space_group_name_H-M   'P 1'
#
loop_
_entity.id
_entity.type
_entity.pdbx_description
1 polymer ?
#
loop_
_entity_poly.entity_id
_entity_poly.type
_entity_poly.pdbx_seq_one_letter_code
_entity_poly.pdbx_strand_id
1 'polypeptide(L)'
;MEKKYQIFVSSTFQDLELERRVAIEQVLNLGHIPVGMELFQASDDSQWNYIKQRIDECDYYVVIVAERYGAEQDGKSFTQMEYEYAVARGVPTIAFLLHEAARASWPQSKIEFEKKDTLNKFRDICSQKLVKFWKNSDDLGSKVISSLVELTRHRPRTGWVRADTAATPAALNEIAKLSEEKRNLQKAVEDLRQQVSEPKLSADIEHRIKILSETMAASFFPDNIEIDDEVSMLLLFHEINRSFSTGCKLWTAMKAVNVSLGIKDNHRNSVINLLGEYAAYNLLDVERTQEHSGGTIHSVDVYKSTEFGKQFAIHAGIWLLS
;
A
#
# COMPACT_ATOMS: atom_id res chain seq x y z
N MET A 1 2.93 -9.54 19.57
CA MET A 1 2.19 -9.62 20.85
C MET A 1 1.67 -11.03 21.00
N GLU A 2 1.87 -11.65 22.16
CA GLU A 2 1.30 -12.96 22.46
C GLU A 2 -0.22 -12.80 22.61
N LYS A 3 -0.99 -13.45 21.73
CA LYS A 3 -2.45 -13.38 21.71
C LYS A 3 -3.04 -14.59 22.41
N LYS A 4 -3.98 -14.35 23.31
CA LYS A 4 -4.85 -15.38 23.88
C LYS A 4 -6.20 -15.33 23.17
N TYR A 5 -6.77 -16.47 22.85
CA TYR A 5 -8.08 -16.53 22.21
C TYR A 5 -9.12 -17.01 23.19
N GLN A 6 -10.34 -16.48 23.07
CA GLN A 6 -11.49 -16.97 23.81
C GLN A 6 -12.21 -18.04 22.99
N ILE A 7 -12.41 -19.22 23.57
CA ILE A 7 -12.88 -20.40 22.84
C ILE A 7 -14.10 -20.98 23.55
N PHE A 8 -15.24 -20.99 22.86
CA PHE A 8 -16.46 -21.60 23.37
C PHE A 8 -16.43 -23.12 23.19
N VAL A 9 -16.66 -23.89 24.26
CA VAL A 9 -16.67 -25.36 24.26
C VAL A 9 -18.09 -25.88 24.49
N SER A 10 -18.73 -26.28 23.40
CA SER A 10 -20.10 -26.81 23.36
C SER A 10 -20.14 -28.34 23.32
N SER A 11 -21.14 -28.92 23.98
CA SER A 11 -21.50 -30.34 24.05
C SER A 11 -22.75 -30.53 24.90
N THR A 12 -23.32 -31.72 24.92
CA THR A 12 -24.19 -32.15 26.02
C THR A 12 -23.40 -32.25 27.33
N PHE A 13 -24.05 -32.07 28.49
CA PHE A 13 -23.33 -31.97 29.78
C PHE A 13 -23.17 -33.32 30.48
N GLN A 14 -24.28 -33.90 30.95
CA GLN A 14 -24.30 -35.05 31.85
C GLN A 14 -23.53 -36.28 31.35
N ASP A 15 -23.49 -36.51 30.03
CA ASP A 15 -22.83 -37.66 29.42
C ASP A 15 -21.35 -37.41 29.07
N LEU A 16 -20.90 -36.15 29.02
CA LEU A 16 -19.57 -35.76 28.51
C LEU A 16 -18.75 -34.92 29.50
N GLU A 17 -19.02 -35.00 30.80
CA GLU A 17 -18.27 -34.23 31.81
C GLU A 17 -16.75 -34.45 31.73
N LEU A 18 -16.31 -35.69 31.58
CA LEU A 18 -14.90 -36.06 31.45
C LEU A 18 -14.29 -35.49 30.17
N GLU A 19 -14.95 -35.72 29.05
CA GLU A 19 -14.51 -35.34 27.72
C GLU A 19 -14.45 -33.82 27.57
N ARG A 20 -15.45 -33.11 28.10
CA ARG A 20 -15.46 -31.64 28.14
C ARG A 20 -14.35 -31.10 29.03
N ARG A 21 -14.14 -31.66 30.23
CA ARG A 21 -13.04 -31.25 31.11
C ARG A 21 -11.69 -31.35 30.40
N VAL A 22 -11.44 -32.45 29.68
CA VAL A 22 -10.21 -32.62 28.91
C VAL A 22 -10.09 -31.58 27.80
N ALA A 23 -11.17 -31.27 27.08
CA ALA A 23 -11.15 -30.22 26.05
C ALA A 23 -10.83 -28.83 26.64
N ILE A 24 -11.45 -28.47 27.78
CA ILE A 24 -11.17 -27.23 28.52
C ILE A 24 -9.72 -27.18 28.97
N GLU A 25 -9.20 -28.27 29.54
CA GLU A 25 -7.80 -28.38 29.97
C GLU A 25 -6.84 -28.16 28.79
N GLN A 26 -7.14 -28.71 27.61
CA GLN A 26 -6.31 -28.48 26.43
C GLN A 26 -6.35 -27.03 25.93
N VAL A 27 -7.51 -26.37 26.00
CA VAL A 27 -7.61 -24.92 25.70
C VAL A 27 -6.72 -24.12 26.65
N LEU A 28 -6.71 -24.47 27.94
CA LEU A 28 -5.86 -23.82 28.95
C LEU A 28 -4.37 -24.10 28.72
N ASN A 29 -4.01 -25.35 28.37
CA ASN A 29 -2.63 -25.75 28.07
C ASN A 29 -2.06 -25.01 26.84
N LEU A 30 -2.93 -24.62 25.90
CA LEU A 30 -2.58 -23.75 24.77
C LEU A 30 -2.48 -22.26 25.14
N GLY A 31 -2.72 -21.90 26.40
CA GLY A 31 -2.69 -20.51 26.87
C GLY A 31 -3.91 -19.68 26.47
N HIS A 32 -4.99 -20.33 26.05
CA HIS A 32 -6.25 -19.71 25.63
C HIS A 32 -7.28 -19.69 26.78
N ILE A 33 -8.40 -18.99 26.56
CA ILE A 33 -9.43 -18.75 27.55
C ILE A 33 -10.66 -19.60 27.20
N PRO A 34 -10.94 -20.70 27.92
CA PRO A 34 -12.13 -21.50 27.67
C PRO A 34 -13.40 -20.79 28.17
N VAL A 35 -14.47 -20.91 27.41
CA VAL A 35 -15.83 -20.51 27.80
C VAL A 35 -16.73 -21.72 27.65
N GLY A 36 -17.52 -22.00 28.68
CA GLY A 36 -18.46 -23.11 28.68
C GLY A 36 -19.59 -22.84 29.67
N MET A 37 -20.57 -23.73 29.70
CA MET A 37 -21.75 -23.59 30.55
C MET A 37 -21.42 -23.65 32.05
N GLU A 38 -20.25 -24.16 32.40
CA GLU A 38 -19.72 -24.24 33.78
C GLU A 38 -19.50 -22.87 34.40
N LEU A 39 -19.28 -21.85 33.56
CA LEU A 39 -19.02 -20.48 33.98
C LEU A 39 -20.30 -19.62 34.00
N PHE A 40 -21.45 -20.19 33.61
CA PHE A 40 -22.69 -19.44 33.54
C PHE A 40 -23.17 -19.12 34.96
N GLN A 41 -23.41 -17.83 35.20
CA GLN A 41 -23.89 -17.33 36.49
C GLN A 41 -25.41 -17.14 36.44
N ALA A 42 -26.04 -17.04 37.61
CA ALA A 42 -27.43 -16.61 37.70
C ALA A 42 -27.60 -15.22 37.05
N SER A 43 -28.62 -15.08 36.20
CA SER A 43 -28.94 -13.86 35.45
C SER A 43 -30.46 -13.73 35.31
N ASP A 44 -30.93 -12.50 35.07
CA ASP A 44 -32.31 -12.15 34.75
C ASP A 44 -32.67 -12.35 33.26
N ASP A 45 -31.73 -12.77 32.42
CA ASP A 45 -31.94 -13.08 31.01
C ASP A 45 -32.24 -14.57 30.76
N SER A 46 -32.79 -14.88 29.58
CA SER A 46 -32.98 -16.26 29.14
C SER A 46 -31.63 -16.94 28.90
N GLN A 47 -31.58 -18.25 29.19
CA GLN A 47 -30.40 -19.08 28.94
C GLN A 47 -29.89 -18.95 27.49
N TRP A 48 -30.81 -18.91 26.52
CA TRP A 48 -30.46 -18.78 25.11
C TRP A 48 -29.85 -17.43 24.75
N ASN A 49 -30.39 -16.32 25.27
CA ASN A 49 -29.79 -14.99 25.03
C ASN A 49 -28.39 -14.89 25.64
N TYR A 50 -28.22 -15.41 26.85
CA TYR A 50 -26.93 -15.45 27.52
C TYR A 50 -25.89 -16.22 26.70
N ILE A 51 -26.26 -17.42 26.20
CA ILE A 51 -25.39 -18.24 25.35
C ILE A 51 -24.97 -17.49 24.08
N LYS A 52 -25.90 -16.83 23.39
CA LYS A 52 -25.59 -16.05 22.18
C LYS A 52 -24.56 -14.97 22.46
N GLN A 53 -24.74 -14.20 23.55
CA GLN A 53 -23.79 -13.17 23.94
C GLN A 53 -22.38 -13.76 24.18
N ARG A 54 -22.30 -14.91 24.86
CA ARG A 54 -21.01 -15.57 25.10
C ARG A 54 -20.35 -16.06 23.82
N ILE A 55 -21.11 -16.57 22.86
CA ILE A 55 -20.58 -16.96 21.55
C ILE A 55 -20.08 -15.73 20.77
N ASP A 56 -20.80 -14.61 20.82
CA ASP A 56 -20.39 -13.36 20.15
C ASP A 56 -19.08 -12.78 20.70
N GLU A 57 -18.79 -13.00 21.99
CA GLU A 57 -17.53 -12.61 22.64
C GLU A 57 -16.35 -13.54 22.30
N CYS A 58 -16.62 -14.75 21.79
CA CYS A 58 -15.58 -15.75 21.51
C CYS A 58 -14.89 -15.56 20.15
N ASP A 59 -13.59 -15.86 20.12
CA ASP A 59 -12.80 -15.88 18.89
C ASP A 59 -13.04 -17.15 18.07
N TYR A 60 -13.23 -18.29 18.74
CA TYR A 60 -13.43 -19.60 18.12
C TYR A 60 -14.53 -20.39 18.85
N TYR A 61 -15.11 -21.34 18.14
CA TYR A 61 -16.15 -22.23 18.67
C TYR A 61 -15.77 -23.69 18.42
N VAL A 62 -15.95 -24.52 19.44
CA VAL A 62 -15.71 -25.96 19.42
C VAL A 62 -17.00 -26.67 19.83
N VAL A 63 -17.44 -27.65 19.03
CA VAL A 63 -18.51 -28.56 19.43
C VAL A 63 -18.00 -29.99 19.55
N ILE A 64 -18.42 -30.67 20.61
CA ILE A 64 -18.16 -32.09 20.86
C ILE A 64 -19.51 -32.81 20.81
N VAL A 65 -19.62 -33.83 19.96
CA VAL A 65 -20.87 -34.58 19.76
C VAL A 65 -20.62 -36.07 19.98
N ALA A 66 -21.39 -36.68 20.88
CA ALA A 66 -21.40 -38.12 21.16
C ALA A 66 -22.79 -38.72 20.87
N GLU A 67 -23.32 -39.55 21.76
CA GLU A 67 -24.56 -40.33 21.58
C GLU A 67 -25.80 -39.72 22.26
N ARG A 68 -25.73 -38.44 22.66
CA ARG A 68 -26.86 -37.71 23.26
C ARG A 68 -27.18 -36.47 22.45
N TYR A 69 -28.46 -36.24 22.16
CA TYR A 69 -28.91 -35.02 21.47
C TYR A 69 -29.07 -33.86 22.47
N GLY A 70 -29.57 -34.17 23.67
CA GLY A 70 -29.60 -33.25 24.80
C GLY A 70 -30.93 -32.52 24.98
N ALA A 71 -30.88 -31.47 25.81
CA ALA A 71 -32.04 -30.64 26.12
C ALA A 71 -32.41 -29.78 24.89
N GLU A 72 -33.71 -29.69 24.62
CA GLU A 72 -34.26 -29.03 23.45
C GLU A 72 -35.07 -27.80 23.80
N GLN A 73 -35.04 -26.84 22.88
CA GLN A 73 -35.93 -25.70 22.83
C GLN A 73 -36.43 -25.58 21.38
N ASP A 74 -37.74 -25.47 21.20
CA ASP A 74 -38.38 -25.31 19.88
C ASP A 74 -37.97 -26.38 18.84
N GLY A 75 -37.77 -27.63 19.29
CA GLY A 75 -37.44 -28.79 18.44
C GLY A 75 -35.98 -28.88 17.99
N LYS A 76 -35.08 -28.10 18.60
CA LYS A 76 -33.63 -28.22 18.42
C LYS A 76 -32.93 -28.31 19.76
N SER A 77 -31.85 -29.10 19.84
CA SER A 77 -31.02 -29.11 21.04
C SER A 77 -30.26 -27.79 21.21
N PHE A 78 -30.00 -27.39 22.45
CA PHE A 78 -29.18 -26.21 22.73
C PHE A 78 -27.82 -26.28 22.01
N THR A 79 -27.17 -27.45 22.00
CA THR A 79 -25.91 -27.68 21.28
C THR A 79 -26.04 -27.47 19.77
N GLN A 80 -27.15 -27.90 19.15
CA GLN A 80 -27.39 -27.63 17.74
C GLN A 80 -27.66 -26.13 17.50
N MET A 81 -28.48 -25.50 18.33
CA MET A 81 -28.76 -24.07 18.23
C MET A 81 -27.47 -23.25 18.36
N GLU A 82 -26.61 -23.57 19.33
CA GLU A 82 -25.29 -22.97 19.53
C GLU A 82 -24.40 -23.10 18.30
N TYR A 83 -24.30 -24.31 17.74
CA TYR A 83 -23.49 -24.57 16.54
C TYR A 83 -23.98 -23.76 15.35
N GLU A 84 -25.29 -23.80 15.06
CA GLU A 84 -25.89 -23.06 13.96
C GLU A 84 -25.71 -21.55 14.13
N TYR A 85 -25.84 -21.04 15.37
CA TYR A 85 -25.61 -19.63 15.69
C TYR A 85 -24.15 -19.23 15.46
N ALA A 86 -23.18 -19.98 15.99
CA ALA A 86 -21.76 -19.72 15.79
C ALA A 86 -21.37 -19.69 14.31
N VAL A 87 -21.90 -20.64 13.53
CA VAL A 87 -21.70 -20.68 12.07
C VAL A 87 -22.34 -19.47 11.39
N ALA A 88 -23.57 -19.10 11.74
CA ALA A 88 -24.28 -17.96 11.17
C ALA A 88 -23.59 -16.61 11.48
N ARG A 89 -22.97 -16.48 12.66
CA ARG A 89 -22.18 -15.30 13.08
C ARG A 89 -20.78 -15.26 12.47
N GLY A 90 -20.38 -16.29 11.73
CA GLY A 90 -19.06 -16.37 11.11
C GLY A 90 -17.93 -16.64 12.10
N VAL A 91 -18.25 -17.18 13.29
CA VAL A 91 -17.23 -17.62 14.25
C VAL A 91 -16.57 -18.89 13.71
N PRO A 92 -15.23 -18.93 13.55
CA PRO A 92 -14.54 -20.14 13.09
C PRO A 92 -14.85 -21.32 14.03
N THR A 93 -15.44 -22.36 13.45
CA THR A 93 -16.09 -23.46 14.18
C THR A 93 -15.44 -24.79 13.83
N ILE A 94 -15.09 -25.59 14.84
CA ILE A 94 -14.57 -26.96 14.70
C ILE A 94 -15.54 -27.93 15.36
N ALA A 95 -15.78 -29.07 14.71
CA ALA A 95 -16.62 -30.14 15.26
C ALA A 95 -15.82 -31.44 15.48
N PHE A 96 -16.00 -32.01 16.67
CA PHE A 96 -15.45 -33.30 17.09
C PHE A 96 -16.59 -34.31 17.26
N LEU A 97 -16.66 -35.29 16.37
CA LEU A 97 -17.72 -36.29 16.37
C LEU A 97 -17.22 -37.63 16.92
N LEU A 98 -18.00 -38.29 17.77
CA LEU A 98 -17.63 -39.63 18.23
C LEU A 98 -17.54 -40.59 17.04
N HIS A 99 -16.43 -41.30 16.95
CA HIS A 99 -16.10 -42.23 15.87
C HIS A 99 -17.01 -43.47 15.93
N GLU A 100 -17.46 -43.97 14.78
CA GLU A 100 -18.40 -45.11 14.68
C GLU A 100 -17.96 -46.35 15.50
N ALA A 101 -16.69 -46.73 15.43
CA ALA A 101 -16.14 -47.82 16.26
C ALA A 101 -16.28 -47.60 17.78
N ALA A 102 -16.20 -46.35 18.26
CA ALA A 102 -16.39 -46.03 19.68
C ALA A 102 -17.87 -45.94 20.06
N ARG A 103 -18.76 -45.57 19.11
CA ARG A 103 -20.22 -45.59 19.32
C ARG A 103 -20.71 -46.99 19.65
N ALA A 104 -20.16 -48.02 18.99
CA ALA A 104 -20.55 -49.42 19.20
C ALA A 104 -20.31 -49.92 20.63
N SER A 105 -19.31 -49.37 21.33
CA SER A 105 -18.96 -49.73 22.71
C SER A 105 -19.22 -48.58 23.69
N TRP A 106 -20.01 -47.58 23.32
CA TRP A 106 -20.26 -46.42 24.17
C TRP A 106 -21.14 -46.83 25.38
N PRO A 107 -20.88 -46.30 26.59
CA PRO A 107 -21.66 -46.67 27.77
C PRO A 107 -23.15 -46.39 27.57
N GLN A 108 -24.01 -47.39 27.81
CA GLN A 108 -25.47 -47.24 27.61
C GLN A 108 -26.07 -46.08 28.42
N SER A 109 -25.53 -45.78 29.59
CA SER A 109 -25.93 -44.64 30.43
C SER A 109 -25.67 -43.27 29.79
N LYS A 110 -24.82 -43.22 28.76
CA LYS A 110 -24.46 -42.01 28.00
C LYS A 110 -25.17 -41.90 26.64
N ILE A 111 -26.12 -42.79 26.34
CA ILE A 111 -26.82 -42.84 25.04
C ILE A 111 -28.28 -42.39 25.21
N GLU A 112 -28.74 -41.53 24.30
CA GLU A 112 -30.15 -41.16 24.17
C GLU A 112 -30.79 -41.87 22.97
N PHE A 113 -31.44 -43.00 23.25
CA PHE A 113 -31.97 -43.89 22.20
C PHE A 113 -33.13 -43.26 21.41
N GLU A 114 -34.01 -42.51 22.06
CA GLU A 114 -35.23 -41.96 21.47
C GLU A 114 -34.95 -40.92 20.37
N LYS A 115 -33.81 -40.23 20.44
CA LYS A 115 -33.45 -39.12 19.55
C LYS A 115 -32.28 -39.44 18.62
N LYS A 116 -32.00 -40.73 18.42
CA LYS A 116 -30.87 -41.19 17.60
C LYS A 116 -30.91 -40.62 16.18
N ASP A 117 -32.08 -40.59 15.55
CA ASP A 117 -32.22 -40.06 14.19
C ASP A 117 -32.01 -38.54 14.13
N THR A 118 -32.52 -37.81 15.12
CA THR A 118 -32.31 -36.36 15.24
C THR A 118 -30.83 -36.03 15.49
N LEU A 119 -30.17 -36.80 16.35
CA LEU A 119 -28.73 -36.70 16.58
C LEU A 119 -27.92 -36.96 15.30
N ASN A 120 -28.27 -38.01 14.53
CA ASN A 120 -27.58 -38.30 13.29
C ASN A 120 -27.74 -37.16 12.27
N LYS A 121 -28.92 -36.55 12.15
CA LYS A 121 -29.11 -35.33 11.34
C LYS A 121 -28.20 -34.19 11.79
N PHE A 122 -28.03 -33.98 13.09
CA PHE A 122 -27.10 -32.97 13.61
C PHE A 122 -25.63 -33.30 13.31
N ARG A 123 -25.24 -34.58 13.38
CA ARG A 123 -23.92 -35.05 12.96
C ARG A 123 -23.70 -34.78 11.47
N ASP A 124 -24.70 -34.97 10.62
CA ASP A 124 -24.65 -34.67 9.19
C ASP A 124 -24.47 -33.17 8.94
N ILE A 125 -25.20 -32.32 9.67
CA ILE A 125 -25.04 -30.85 9.62
C ILE A 125 -23.59 -30.47 9.98
N CYS A 126 -23.04 -31.01 11.06
CA CYS A 126 -21.64 -30.77 11.44
C CYS A 126 -20.65 -31.24 10.36
N SER A 127 -20.97 -32.35 9.69
CA SER A 127 -20.13 -33.00 8.68
C SER A 127 -20.14 -32.32 7.31
N GLN A 128 -20.93 -31.24 7.13
CA GLN A 128 -20.82 -30.35 5.97
C GLN A 128 -19.46 -29.63 5.91
N LYS A 129 -18.73 -29.59 7.03
CA LYS A 129 -17.34 -29.09 7.12
C LYS A 129 -16.39 -30.23 7.47
N LEU A 130 -15.08 -29.99 7.35
CA LEU A 130 -14.05 -30.92 7.81
C LEU A 130 -14.17 -31.13 9.33
N VAL A 131 -14.51 -32.35 9.74
CA VAL A 131 -14.64 -32.77 11.14
C VAL A 131 -13.50 -33.70 11.54
N LYS A 132 -13.27 -33.82 12.85
CA LYS A 132 -12.37 -34.84 13.41
C LYS A 132 -13.16 -35.83 14.23
N PHE A 133 -12.87 -37.12 14.05
CA PHE A 133 -13.51 -38.19 14.79
C PHE A 133 -12.69 -38.61 16.00
N TRP A 134 -13.29 -38.71 17.18
CA TRP A 134 -12.61 -39.08 18.42
C TRP A 134 -13.14 -40.40 19.00
N LYS A 135 -12.33 -41.09 19.80
CA LYS A 135 -12.66 -42.42 20.36
C LYS A 135 -12.78 -42.46 21.88
N ASN A 136 -12.02 -41.61 22.58
CA ASN A 136 -12.01 -41.47 24.03
C ASN A 136 -11.52 -40.07 24.42
N SER A 137 -11.47 -39.76 25.72
CA SER A 137 -11.09 -38.44 26.23
C SER A 137 -9.68 -38.00 25.80
N ASP A 138 -8.70 -38.90 25.85
CA ASP A 138 -7.29 -38.57 25.54
C ASP A 138 -7.10 -38.29 24.04
N ASP A 139 -7.77 -39.09 23.21
CA ASP A 139 -7.84 -38.91 21.77
C ASP A 139 -8.53 -37.59 21.39
N LEU A 140 -9.61 -37.25 22.10
CA LEU A 140 -10.28 -35.96 21.96
C LEU A 140 -9.33 -34.81 22.30
N GLY A 141 -8.64 -34.86 23.45
CA GLY A 141 -7.68 -33.83 23.86
C GLY A 141 -6.59 -33.58 22.81
N SER A 142 -5.98 -34.66 22.30
CA SER A 142 -4.96 -34.58 21.24
C SER A 142 -5.49 -33.93 19.95
N LYS A 143 -6.75 -34.24 19.59
CA LYS A 143 -7.42 -33.66 18.41
C LYS A 143 -7.80 -32.19 18.61
N VAL A 144 -8.22 -31.81 19.82
CA VAL A 144 -8.49 -30.42 20.19
C VAL A 144 -7.24 -29.58 20.03
N ILE A 145 -6.09 -30.03 20.57
CA ILE A 145 -4.81 -29.33 20.46
C ILE A 145 -4.45 -29.08 19.00
N SER A 146 -4.33 -30.17 18.22
CA SER A 146 -3.88 -30.08 16.83
C SER A 146 -4.81 -29.22 15.97
N SER A 147 -6.13 -29.37 16.13
CA SER A 147 -7.11 -28.61 15.34
C SER A 147 -7.14 -27.13 15.70
N LEU A 148 -6.98 -26.77 16.98
CA LEU A 148 -6.93 -25.37 17.40
C LEU A 148 -5.64 -24.68 16.95
N VAL A 149 -4.49 -25.35 17.06
CA VAL A 149 -3.21 -24.81 16.56
C VAL A 149 -3.29 -24.55 15.05
N GLU A 150 -3.85 -25.48 14.29
CA GLU A 150 -4.03 -25.32 12.85
C GLU A 150 -5.04 -24.19 12.52
N LEU A 151 -6.20 -24.17 13.20
CA LEU A 151 -7.24 -23.18 12.95
C LEU A 151 -6.76 -21.76 13.28
N THR A 152 -6.11 -21.57 14.42
CA THR A 152 -5.63 -20.24 14.84
C THR A 152 -4.56 -19.70 13.91
N ARG A 153 -3.79 -20.58 13.25
CA ARG A 153 -2.81 -20.21 12.21
C ARG A 153 -3.48 -19.81 10.90
N HIS A 154 -4.51 -20.55 10.45
CA HIS A 154 -5.16 -20.30 9.16
C HIS A 154 -6.26 -19.24 9.20
N ARG A 155 -6.88 -19.03 10.37
CA ARG A 155 -7.99 -18.10 10.59
C ARG A 155 -7.72 -17.24 11.82
N PRO A 156 -6.66 -16.40 11.82
CA PRO A 156 -6.32 -15.58 12.97
C PRO A 156 -7.46 -14.62 13.31
N ARG A 157 -7.73 -14.47 14.61
CA ARG A 157 -8.77 -13.59 15.16
C ARG A 157 -8.14 -12.44 15.93
N THR A 158 -8.98 -11.51 16.38
CA THR A 158 -8.52 -10.34 17.16
C THR A 158 -7.77 -10.81 18.40
N GLY A 159 -8.42 -11.67 19.20
CA GLY A 159 -7.88 -12.17 20.45
C GLY A 159 -7.66 -11.11 21.52
N TRP A 160 -7.17 -11.58 22.66
CA TRP A 160 -6.81 -10.81 23.83
C TRP A 160 -5.30 -10.65 23.92
N VAL A 161 -4.85 -9.44 24.23
CA VAL A 161 -3.45 -9.15 24.54
C VAL A 161 -3.36 -8.61 25.96
N ARG A 162 -2.23 -8.80 26.63
CA ARG A 162 -2.04 -8.20 27.96
C ARG A 162 -2.09 -6.68 27.85
N ALA A 163 -2.70 -6.03 28.83
CA ALA A 163 -2.94 -4.58 28.81
C ALA A 163 -1.65 -3.75 28.71
N ASP A 164 -0.52 -4.24 29.21
CA ASP A 164 0.79 -3.59 29.09
C ASP A 164 1.35 -3.61 27.65
N THR A 165 0.84 -4.50 26.79
CA THR A 165 1.16 -4.53 25.36
C THR A 165 0.13 -3.79 24.51
N ALA A 166 -1.07 -3.50 25.05
CA ALA A 166 -2.06 -2.69 24.36
C ALA A 166 -1.60 -1.22 24.28
N ALA A 167 -1.97 -0.50 23.23
CA ALA A 167 -1.68 0.92 23.13
C ALA A 167 -2.28 1.66 24.34
N THR A 168 -1.42 2.32 25.11
CA THR A 168 -1.88 3.07 26.29
C THR A 168 -2.75 4.24 25.85
N PRO A 169 -3.69 4.71 26.68
CA PRO A 169 -4.45 5.94 26.40
C PRO A 169 -3.54 7.14 26.12
N ALA A 170 -2.37 7.19 26.76
CA ALA A 170 -1.34 8.19 26.48
C ALA A 170 -0.79 8.07 25.04
N ALA A 171 -0.46 6.87 24.58
CA ALA A 171 -0.02 6.63 23.21
C ALA A 171 -1.12 6.98 22.18
N LEU A 172 -2.38 6.67 22.47
CA LEU A 172 -3.51 7.04 21.62
C LEU A 172 -3.68 8.58 21.53
N ASN A 173 -3.54 9.29 22.64
CA ASN A 173 -3.56 10.75 22.67
C ASN A 173 -2.39 11.35 21.87
N GLU A 174 -1.19 10.80 21.99
CA GLU A 174 -0.04 11.25 21.19
C GLU A 174 -0.25 10.97 19.69
N ILE A 175 -0.82 9.82 19.31
CA ILE A 175 -1.19 9.54 17.91
C ILE A 175 -2.21 10.57 17.39
N ALA A 176 -3.19 10.97 18.20
CA ALA A 176 -4.16 11.99 17.84
C ALA A 176 -3.48 13.35 17.60
N LYS A 177 -2.60 13.79 18.51
CA LYS A 177 -1.81 15.02 18.36
C LYS A 177 -0.93 14.98 17.11
N LEU A 178 -0.18 13.91 16.90
CA LEU A 178 0.68 13.74 15.72
C LEU A 178 -0.12 13.72 14.41
N SER A 179 -1.33 13.17 14.42
CA SER A 179 -2.22 13.17 13.26
C SER A 179 -2.73 14.57 12.92
N GLU A 180 -3.02 15.38 13.94
CA GLU A 180 -3.39 16.78 13.77
C GLU A 180 -2.22 17.62 13.26
N GLU A 181 -1.04 17.45 13.86
CA GLU A 181 0.19 18.13 13.43
C GLU A 181 0.55 17.77 12.00
N LYS A 182 0.47 16.49 11.61
CA LYS A 182 0.67 16.04 10.22
C LYS A 182 -0.28 16.75 9.26
N ARG A 183 -1.56 16.88 9.63
CA ARG A 183 -2.56 17.56 8.80
C ARG A 183 -2.21 19.05 8.64
N ASN A 184 -1.79 19.70 9.71
CA ASN A 184 -1.38 21.11 9.69
C ASN A 184 -0.12 21.32 8.83
N LEU A 185 0.88 20.45 8.97
CA LEU A 185 2.10 20.49 8.16
C LEU A 185 1.80 20.23 6.68
N GLN A 186 0.95 19.25 6.35
CA GLN A 186 0.54 18.99 4.97
C GLN A 186 -0.16 20.20 4.35
N LYS A 187 -1.03 20.87 5.12
CA LYS A 187 -1.67 22.12 4.68
C LYS A 187 -0.64 23.23 4.45
N ALA A 188 0.28 23.44 5.39
CA ALA A 188 1.32 24.46 5.24
C ALA A 188 2.24 24.19 4.03
N VAL A 189 2.57 22.92 3.76
CA VAL A 189 3.33 22.54 2.56
C VAL A 189 2.55 22.85 1.29
N GLU A 190 1.26 22.58 1.26
CA GLU A 190 0.40 22.90 0.11
C GLU A 190 0.31 24.42 -0.11
N ASP A 191 0.09 25.19 0.95
CA ASP A 191 0.04 26.66 0.89
C ASP A 191 1.38 27.23 0.37
N LEU A 192 2.52 26.70 0.83
CA LEU A 192 3.84 27.09 0.34
C LEU A 192 4.06 26.67 -1.12
N ARG A 193 3.62 25.49 -1.54
CA ARG A 193 3.68 25.06 -2.94
C ARG A 193 2.86 25.95 -3.85
N GLN A 194 1.72 26.46 -3.39
CA GLN A 194 0.92 27.41 -4.15
C GLN A 194 1.56 28.80 -4.22
N GLN A 195 2.31 29.20 -3.18
CA GLN A 195 3.07 30.46 -3.17
C GLN A 195 4.32 30.38 -4.05
N VAL A 196 4.95 29.21 -4.15
CA VAL A 196 5.99 28.92 -5.14
C VAL A 196 5.29 28.64 -6.46
N SER A 197 4.87 29.70 -7.17
CA SER A 197 4.49 29.57 -8.57
C SER A 197 5.62 28.84 -9.29
N GLU A 198 5.34 27.67 -9.87
CA GLU A 198 6.14 27.20 -11.01
C GLU A 198 6.30 28.41 -11.94
N PRO A 199 7.52 28.73 -12.41
CA PRO A 199 7.67 29.82 -13.36
C PRO A 199 6.88 29.42 -14.60
N LYS A 200 5.63 29.89 -14.70
CA LYS A 200 4.83 29.79 -15.92
C LYS A 200 5.70 30.39 -17.00
N LEU A 201 6.14 29.58 -17.97
CA LEU A 201 6.76 30.10 -19.17
C LEU A 201 5.83 31.20 -19.67
N SER A 202 6.38 32.39 -19.93
CA SER A 202 5.61 33.38 -20.67
C SER A 202 5.25 32.75 -22.02
N ALA A 203 4.04 33.01 -22.53
CA ALA A 203 3.61 32.49 -23.84
C ALA A 203 4.60 32.82 -24.98
N ASP A 204 5.40 33.88 -24.80
CA ASP A 204 6.48 34.29 -25.69
C ASP A 204 7.69 33.32 -25.68
N ILE A 205 8.04 32.73 -24.53
CA ILE A 205 9.11 31.72 -24.43
C ILE A 205 8.68 30.41 -25.08
N GLU A 206 7.45 29.93 -24.83
CA GLU A 206 6.93 28.70 -25.46
C GLU A 206 6.91 28.81 -26.98
N HIS A 207 6.43 29.94 -27.50
CA HIS A 207 6.37 30.19 -28.93
C HIS A 207 7.76 30.16 -29.57
N ARG A 208 8.76 30.81 -28.96
CA ARG A 208 10.13 30.85 -29.46
C ARG A 208 10.84 29.50 -29.34
N ILE A 209 10.60 28.74 -28.26
CA ILE A 209 11.10 27.36 -28.13
C ILE A 209 10.61 26.52 -29.31
N LYS A 210 9.31 26.60 -29.63
CA LYS A 210 8.74 25.85 -30.76
C LYS A 210 9.34 26.25 -32.10
N ILE A 211 9.46 27.54 -32.39
CA ILE A 211 10.03 28.00 -33.67
C ILE A 211 11.49 27.54 -33.81
N LEU A 212 12.30 27.71 -32.75
CA LEU A 212 13.71 27.38 -32.81
C LEU A 212 13.97 25.87 -32.79
N SER A 213 13.08 25.05 -32.24
CA SER A 213 13.19 23.59 -32.32
C SER A 213 12.83 23.04 -33.70
N GLU A 214 11.95 23.73 -34.43
CA GLU A 214 11.56 23.37 -35.80
C GLU A 214 12.51 23.95 -36.88
N THR A 215 13.39 24.88 -36.51
CA THR A 215 14.34 25.54 -37.43
C THR A 215 15.72 24.88 -37.35
N MET A 216 16.20 24.30 -38.46
CA MET A 216 17.54 23.68 -38.50
C MET A 216 18.65 24.71 -38.68
N ALA A 217 19.72 24.59 -37.90
CA ALA A 217 20.88 25.49 -37.97
C ALA A 217 21.60 25.41 -39.33
N ALA A 218 21.59 24.24 -39.98
CA ALA A 218 22.17 24.05 -41.30
C ALA A 218 21.54 24.97 -42.38
N SER A 219 20.29 25.43 -42.21
CA SER A 219 19.61 26.33 -43.17
C SER A 219 20.30 27.70 -43.36
N PHE A 220 21.17 28.10 -42.43
CA PHE A 220 21.96 29.34 -42.52
C PHE A 220 23.27 29.18 -43.30
N PHE A 221 23.58 27.96 -43.72
CA PHE A 221 24.83 27.61 -44.39
C PHE A 221 24.55 27.12 -45.82
N PRO A 222 25.46 27.38 -46.77
CA PRO A 222 25.39 26.80 -48.12
C PRO A 222 25.30 25.26 -48.14
N ASP A 223 24.50 24.71 -49.06
CA ASP A 223 24.24 23.26 -49.21
C ASP A 223 25.50 22.40 -49.49
N ASN A 224 26.63 23.03 -49.84
CA ASN A 224 27.87 22.35 -50.19
C ASN A 224 28.81 22.13 -49.00
N ILE A 225 28.35 22.36 -47.78
CA ILE A 225 29.15 22.24 -46.56
C ILE A 225 28.74 20.98 -45.80
N GLU A 226 29.73 20.22 -45.35
CA GLU A 226 29.53 19.08 -44.43
C GLU A 226 29.22 19.63 -43.02
N ILE A 227 27.95 19.60 -42.63
CA ILE A 227 27.42 20.10 -41.35
C ILE A 227 26.46 19.07 -40.77
N ASP A 228 26.38 18.99 -39.44
CA ASP A 228 25.30 18.27 -38.76
C ASP A 228 23.94 18.95 -39.04
N ASP A 229 23.10 18.31 -39.85
CA ASP A 229 21.80 18.81 -40.28
C ASP A 229 20.66 18.48 -39.30
N GLU A 230 20.93 17.71 -38.25
CA GLU A 230 19.98 17.38 -37.19
C GLU A 230 19.95 18.42 -36.06
N VAL A 231 20.91 19.35 -36.04
CA VAL A 231 21.00 20.38 -35.00
C VAL A 231 19.98 21.50 -35.25
N SER A 232 18.94 21.56 -34.41
CA SER A 232 18.00 22.69 -34.37
C SER A 232 18.65 23.95 -33.80
N MET A 233 18.09 25.12 -34.14
CA MET A 233 18.49 26.40 -33.56
C MET A 233 18.27 26.44 -32.03
N LEU A 234 17.30 25.70 -31.50
CA LEU A 234 17.10 25.60 -30.06
C LEU A 234 18.25 24.85 -29.38
N LEU A 235 18.62 23.69 -29.92
CA LEU A 235 19.72 22.87 -29.40
C LEU A 235 21.04 23.62 -29.51
N LEU A 236 21.30 24.23 -30.67
CA LEU A 236 22.50 25.02 -30.89
C LEU A 236 22.58 26.17 -29.88
N PHE A 237 21.51 26.94 -29.69
CA PHE A 237 21.48 28.02 -28.71
C PHE A 237 21.80 27.52 -27.30
N HIS A 238 21.22 26.38 -26.88
CA HIS A 238 21.46 25.78 -25.58
C HIS A 238 22.95 25.43 -25.36
N GLU A 239 23.60 24.85 -26.38
CA GLU A 239 25.02 24.48 -26.32
C GLU A 239 25.95 25.70 -26.24
N ILE A 240 25.68 26.71 -27.07
CA ILE A 240 26.59 27.86 -27.20
C ILE A 240 26.31 28.98 -26.21
N ASN A 241 25.15 29.02 -25.55
CA ASN A 241 24.74 30.14 -24.68
C ASN A 241 25.78 30.47 -23.59
N ARG A 242 26.52 29.47 -23.08
CA ARG A 242 27.60 29.71 -22.09
C ARG A 242 28.67 30.67 -22.60
N SER A 243 28.95 30.68 -23.91
CA SER A 243 29.92 31.60 -24.52
C SER A 243 29.42 33.05 -24.55
N PHE A 244 28.11 33.28 -24.45
CA PHE A 244 27.50 34.62 -24.55
C PHE A 244 27.16 35.23 -23.19
N SER A 245 27.20 34.46 -22.09
CA SER A 245 26.87 34.92 -20.73
C SER A 245 27.64 36.15 -20.26
N THR A 246 28.92 36.28 -20.64
CA THR A 246 29.79 37.43 -20.29
C THR A 246 30.10 38.34 -21.48
N GLY A 247 29.53 38.03 -22.65
CA GLY A 247 29.90 38.63 -23.92
C GLY A 247 31.11 37.98 -24.59
N CYS A 248 31.03 37.76 -25.90
CA CYS A 248 32.15 37.25 -26.68
C CYS A 248 32.27 37.93 -28.04
N LYS A 249 33.49 37.96 -28.58
CA LYS A 249 33.76 38.51 -29.93
C LYS A 249 33.30 37.51 -30.99
N LEU A 250 33.05 38.01 -32.21
CA LEU A 250 32.64 37.17 -33.35
C LEU A 250 33.52 35.92 -33.52
N TRP A 251 34.84 36.02 -33.41
CA TRP A 251 35.73 34.86 -33.58
C TRP A 251 35.42 33.74 -32.56
N THR A 252 35.11 34.12 -31.31
CA THR A 252 34.79 33.17 -30.23
C THR A 252 33.42 32.56 -30.44
N ALA A 253 32.44 33.37 -30.87
CA ALA A 253 31.11 32.89 -31.25
C ALA A 253 31.19 31.90 -32.43
N MET A 254 31.97 32.21 -33.47
CA MET A 254 32.22 31.32 -34.60
C MET A 254 32.88 30.02 -34.18
N LYS A 255 33.84 30.06 -33.26
CA LYS A 255 34.45 28.85 -32.73
C LYS A 255 33.42 27.96 -32.02
N ALA A 256 32.53 28.55 -31.21
CA ALA A 256 31.48 27.79 -30.53
C ALA A 256 30.50 27.15 -31.52
N VAL A 257 30.01 27.92 -32.49
CA VAL A 257 29.09 27.43 -33.54
C VAL A 257 29.74 26.34 -34.39
N ASN A 258 30.98 26.54 -34.83
CA ASN A 258 31.68 25.55 -35.65
C ASN A 258 31.92 24.24 -34.90
N VAL A 259 32.20 24.29 -33.59
CA VAL A 259 32.37 23.09 -32.77
C VAL A 259 31.04 22.36 -32.61
N SER A 260 29.94 23.07 -32.31
CA SER A 260 28.61 22.48 -32.17
C SER A 260 28.09 21.85 -33.47
N LEU A 261 28.37 22.47 -34.61
CA LEU A 261 27.87 22.04 -35.92
C LEU A 261 28.85 21.16 -36.72
N GLY A 262 30.03 20.87 -36.20
CA GLY A 262 31.05 20.07 -36.89
C GLY A 262 31.72 20.75 -38.09
N ILE A 263 31.63 22.08 -38.21
CA ILE A 263 32.10 22.85 -39.39
C ILE A 263 33.62 23.02 -39.36
N LYS A 264 34.30 22.55 -40.41
CA LYS A 264 35.77 22.65 -40.56
C LYS A 264 36.23 23.98 -41.18
N ASP A 265 35.39 24.61 -41.99
CA ASP A 265 35.72 25.79 -42.79
C ASP A 265 35.18 27.11 -42.19
N ASN A 266 35.72 28.24 -42.66
CA ASN A 266 35.44 29.57 -42.13
C ASN A 266 34.23 30.24 -42.82
N HIS A 267 33.01 29.99 -42.33
CA HIS A 267 31.77 30.56 -42.88
C HIS A 267 31.28 31.78 -42.10
N ARG A 268 32.11 32.83 -42.07
CA ARG A 268 31.86 34.06 -41.30
C ARG A 268 30.46 34.64 -41.49
N ASN A 269 30.00 34.80 -42.73
CA ASN A 269 28.72 35.45 -43.01
C ASN A 269 27.52 34.59 -42.58
N SER A 270 27.60 33.27 -42.74
CA SER A 270 26.57 32.34 -42.28
C SER A 270 26.43 32.38 -40.77
N VAL A 271 27.56 32.39 -40.04
CA VAL A 271 27.53 32.52 -38.58
C VAL A 271 26.97 33.88 -38.15
N ILE A 272 27.33 34.98 -38.82
CA ILE A 272 26.75 36.30 -38.52
C ILE A 272 25.23 36.29 -38.71
N ASN A 273 24.73 35.71 -39.80
CA ASN A 273 23.29 35.62 -40.06
C ASN A 273 22.57 34.77 -39.00
N LEU A 274 23.16 33.63 -38.63
CA LEU A 274 22.63 32.74 -37.60
C LEU A 274 22.57 33.44 -36.23
N LEU A 275 23.63 34.14 -35.83
CA LEU A 275 23.63 34.94 -34.60
C LEU A 275 22.65 36.13 -34.67
N GLY A 276 22.47 36.67 -35.88
CA GLY A 276 21.46 37.70 -36.18
C GLY A 276 20.04 37.20 -35.95
N GLU A 277 19.75 35.93 -36.26
CA GLU A 277 18.46 35.30 -35.97
C GLU A 277 18.21 35.22 -34.45
N TYR A 278 19.21 34.81 -33.67
CA TYR A 278 19.09 34.85 -32.21
C TYR A 278 18.90 36.26 -31.66
N ALA A 279 19.51 37.27 -32.28
CA ALA A 279 19.28 38.66 -31.92
C ALA A 279 17.86 39.13 -32.27
N ALA A 280 17.31 38.70 -33.41
CA ALA A 280 15.92 38.97 -33.80
C ALA A 280 14.92 38.37 -32.80
N TYR A 281 15.22 37.20 -32.25
CA TYR A 281 14.48 36.61 -31.13
C TYR A 281 14.89 37.14 -29.74
N ASN A 282 15.55 38.30 -29.66
CA ASN A 282 15.93 38.94 -28.40
C ASN A 282 16.72 38.00 -27.46
N LEU A 283 17.42 36.99 -27.99
CA LEU A 283 18.23 36.06 -27.20
C LEU A 283 19.66 36.59 -27.03
N LEU A 284 20.16 37.26 -28.06
CA LEU A 284 21.46 37.92 -28.07
C LEU A 284 21.32 39.42 -28.32
N ASP A 285 22.21 40.21 -27.73
CA ASP A 285 22.46 41.59 -28.08
C ASP A 285 23.83 41.70 -28.77
N VAL A 286 23.95 42.65 -29.69
CA VAL A 286 25.17 42.87 -30.48
C VAL A 286 25.64 44.31 -30.29
N GLU A 287 26.68 44.47 -29.48
CA GLU A 287 27.28 45.76 -29.20
C GLU A 287 28.52 45.98 -30.08
N ARG A 288 28.57 47.10 -30.80
CA ARG A 288 29.76 47.51 -31.55
C ARG A 288 30.70 48.30 -30.65
N THR A 289 31.89 47.76 -30.45
CA THR A 289 32.95 48.36 -29.65
C THR A 289 34.14 48.76 -30.53
N GLN A 290 34.96 49.71 -30.07
CA GLN A 290 36.19 50.08 -30.76
C GLN A 290 37.39 49.50 -30.02
N GLU A 291 38.25 48.80 -30.74
CA GLU A 291 39.51 48.28 -30.20
C GLU A 291 40.70 48.91 -30.90
N HIS A 292 41.72 49.25 -30.12
CA HIS A 292 42.99 49.76 -30.62
C HIS A 292 43.96 48.59 -30.72
N SER A 293 44.41 48.29 -31.95
CA SER A 293 45.45 47.30 -32.19
C SER A 293 46.44 47.83 -33.23
N GLY A 294 47.74 47.80 -32.91
CA GLY A 294 48.80 48.22 -33.84
C GLY A 294 48.68 49.67 -34.36
N GLY A 295 48.10 50.59 -33.58
CA GLY A 295 47.94 52.01 -33.97
C GLY A 295 46.74 52.31 -34.88
N THR A 296 45.89 51.33 -35.18
CA THR A 296 44.65 51.51 -35.97
C THR A 296 43.42 51.17 -35.12
N ILE A 297 42.33 51.93 -35.27
CA ILE A 297 41.05 51.68 -34.61
C ILE A 297 40.23 50.71 -35.47
N HIS A 298 39.85 49.58 -34.90
CA HIS A 298 38.95 48.63 -35.53
C HIS A 298 37.63 48.55 -34.77
N SER A 299 36.51 48.56 -35.50
CA SER A 299 35.20 48.25 -34.92
C SER A 299 35.05 46.74 -34.77
N VAL A 300 34.70 46.28 -33.57
CA VAL A 300 34.49 44.86 -33.23
C VAL A 300 33.12 44.68 -32.61
N ASP A 301 32.36 43.73 -33.16
CA ASP A 301 31.04 43.36 -32.64
C ASP A 301 31.20 42.31 -31.51
N VAL A 302 30.53 42.58 -30.38
CA VAL A 302 30.51 41.77 -29.17
C VAL A 302 29.09 41.26 -28.94
N TYR A 303 28.92 39.95 -28.87
CA TYR A 303 27.64 39.26 -28.72
C TYR A 303 27.44 38.88 -27.26
N LYS A 304 26.32 39.28 -26.65
CA LYS A 304 25.98 39.01 -25.24
C LYS A 304 24.59 38.41 -25.13
N SER A 305 24.37 37.50 -24.18
CA SER A 305 22.99 37.05 -23.88
C SER A 305 22.21 38.20 -23.23
N THR A 306 21.01 38.47 -23.74
CA THR A 306 20.09 39.41 -23.10
C THR A 306 19.56 38.80 -21.78
N GLU A 307 18.91 39.60 -20.93
CA GLU A 307 18.21 39.06 -19.76
C GLU A 307 17.13 38.05 -20.15
N PHE A 308 16.44 38.29 -21.28
CA PHE A 308 15.49 37.34 -21.84
C PHE A 308 16.18 36.06 -22.33
N GLY A 309 17.31 36.17 -23.04
CA GLY A 309 18.08 35.01 -23.52
C GLY A 309 18.60 34.13 -22.38
N LYS A 310 19.01 34.72 -21.25
CA LYS A 310 19.40 33.98 -20.05
C LYS A 310 18.24 33.20 -19.45
N GLN A 311 17.05 33.81 -19.34
CA GLN A 311 15.84 33.11 -18.87
C GLN A 311 15.40 32.03 -19.86
N PHE A 312 15.40 32.34 -21.16
CA PHE A 312 15.08 31.42 -22.23
C PHE A 312 15.97 30.17 -22.20
N ALA A 313 17.28 30.32 -21.96
CA ALA A 313 18.20 29.19 -21.88
C ALA A 313 17.88 28.18 -20.76
N ILE A 314 17.34 28.64 -19.64
CA ILE A 314 16.90 27.76 -18.53
C ILE A 314 15.72 26.91 -18.99
N HIS A 315 14.74 27.53 -19.65
CA HIS A 315 13.54 26.84 -20.14
C HIS A 315 13.83 25.94 -21.34
N ALA A 316 14.70 26.35 -22.25
CA ALA A 316 15.19 25.53 -23.36
C ALA A 316 15.85 24.24 -22.85
N GLY A 317 16.64 24.32 -21.77
CA GLY A 317 17.25 23.14 -21.15
C GLY A 317 16.23 22.16 -20.54
N ILE A 318 15.15 22.68 -19.93
CA ILE A 318 14.07 21.84 -19.39
C ILE A 318 13.32 21.14 -20.54
N TRP A 319 13.04 21.85 -21.64
CA TRP A 319 12.35 21.31 -22.81
C TRP A 319 13.17 20.24 -23.55
N LEU A 320 14.48 20.41 -23.66
CA LEU A 320 15.35 19.41 -24.29
C LEU A 320 15.50 18.11 -23.46
N LEU A 321 15.12 18.13 -22.18
CA LEU A 321 15.16 16.97 -21.28
C LEU A 321 13.81 16.25 -21.16
N SER A 322 12.72 16.85 -21.65
CA SER A 322 11.36 16.29 -21.64
C SER A 322 11.04 15.52 -22.91
#